data_AF-A0A965UW32-F1
#
_entry.id   AF-A0A965UW32-F1
#
_cell.length_a   1.000
_cell.length_b   1.000
_cell.length_c   1.000
_cell.angle_alpha   90.00
_cell.angle_beta   90.00
_cell.angle_gamma   90.00
#
_symmetry.space_group_name_H-M   'P 1'
#
loop_
_entity.id
_entity.type
_entity.pdbx_description
1 polymer ?
#
loop_
_entity_poly.entity_id
_entity_poly.type
_entity_poly.pdbx_seq_one_letter_code
_entity_poly.pdbx_strand_id
1 'polypeptide(L)'
;MKDIELYFLEQTGRYVRLYEPQGDHCKVKCPWCHDQRRNQSDRSLSVNVKNGQYKCHNCGKTGVALKQREAKTYKRPVNLYGEMSKEAVEYCVKVRCLPETVLANNFIGSGFSPTRGHFVAFNYFLNFKHVNTKYRGIEKKAFQMEAGAQLCLYNGDCLKTAKDYVVITEGEFDALSWMAAGFVYA
;
A
#
# COMPACT_ATOMS: atom_id res chain seq x y z
N MET A 1 -25.96 -5.47 -2.30
CA MET A 1 -26.19 -6.72 -3.08
C MET A 1 -25.45 -6.71 -4.41
N LYS A 2 -25.63 -5.72 -5.29
CA LYS A 2 -24.93 -5.65 -6.60
C LYS A 2 -23.40 -5.80 -6.51
N ASP A 3 -22.76 -5.19 -5.51
CA ASP A 3 -21.30 -5.31 -5.32
C ASP A 3 -20.85 -6.74 -5.01
N ILE A 4 -21.68 -7.50 -4.29
CA ILE A 4 -21.42 -8.92 -4.00
C ILE A 4 -21.56 -9.75 -5.28
N GLU A 5 -22.57 -9.47 -6.10
CA GLU A 5 -22.77 -10.16 -7.38
C GLU A 5 -21.61 -9.89 -8.35
N LEU A 6 -21.17 -8.62 -8.42
CA LEU A 6 -20.00 -8.19 -9.20
C LEU A 6 -18.73 -8.91 -8.72
N TYR A 7 -18.51 -9.01 -7.41
CA TYR A 7 -17.38 -9.75 -6.87
C TYR A 7 -17.33 -11.19 -7.38
N PHE A 8 -18.45 -11.94 -7.34
CA PHE A 8 -18.45 -13.32 -7.83
C PHE A 8 -18.21 -13.39 -9.34
N LEU A 9 -18.74 -12.43 -10.11
CA LEU A 9 -18.47 -12.33 -11.54
C LEU A 9 -16.97 -12.09 -11.82
N GLU A 10 -16.34 -11.16 -11.12
CA GLU A 10 -14.91 -10.87 -11.25
C GLU A 10 -14.02 -12.06 -10.86
N GLN A 11 -14.38 -12.77 -9.80
CA GLN A 11 -13.56 -13.89 -9.28
C GLN A 11 -13.72 -15.19 -10.07
N THR A 12 -14.84 -15.37 -10.79
CA THR A 12 -15.17 -16.67 -11.39
C THR A 12 -15.58 -16.61 -12.85
N GLY A 13 -15.79 -15.42 -13.41
CA GLY A 13 -16.39 -15.22 -14.72
C GLY A 13 -17.87 -15.61 -14.79
N ARG A 14 -18.51 -15.95 -13.66
CA ARG A 14 -19.89 -16.42 -13.59
C ARG A 14 -20.74 -15.50 -12.73
N TYR A 15 -21.86 -15.07 -13.28
CA TYR A 15 -22.80 -14.23 -12.56
C TYR A 15 -23.56 -15.03 -11.51
N VAL A 16 -23.60 -14.52 -10.29
CA VAL A 16 -24.38 -15.07 -9.18
C VAL A 16 -25.46 -14.05 -8.84
N ARG A 17 -26.72 -14.40 -9.13
CA ARG A 17 -27.87 -13.54 -8.81
C ARG A 17 -28.30 -13.77 -7.36
N LEU A 18 -28.14 -12.76 -6.52
CA LEU A 18 -28.73 -12.74 -5.19
C LEU A 18 -30.21 -12.35 -5.30
N TYR A 19 -31.02 -12.90 -4.41
CA TYR A 19 -32.46 -12.62 -4.31
C TYR A 19 -32.82 -12.38 -2.85
N GLU A 20 -34.09 -12.09 -2.57
CA GLU A 20 -34.58 -11.76 -1.24
C GLU A 20 -34.10 -12.78 -0.18
N PRO A 21 -33.32 -12.33 0.82
CA PRO A 21 -32.66 -13.21 1.75
C PRO A 21 -33.64 -13.76 2.80
N GLN A 22 -33.31 -14.91 3.38
CA GLN A 22 -33.95 -15.39 4.61
C GLN A 22 -33.17 -14.84 5.80
N GLY A 23 -33.66 -13.75 6.39
CA GLY A 23 -32.89 -12.96 7.35
C GLY A 23 -31.71 -12.29 6.65
N ASP A 24 -30.48 -12.54 7.14
CA ASP A 24 -29.26 -11.95 6.57
C ASP A 24 -28.59 -12.83 5.52
N HIS A 25 -29.09 -14.04 5.29
CA HIS A 25 -28.44 -15.03 4.42
C HIS A 25 -29.25 -15.32 3.16
N CYS A 26 -28.56 -15.36 2.03
CA CYS A 26 -29.09 -15.78 0.73
C CYS A 26 -28.33 -17.04 0.28
N LYS A 27 -29.04 -18.12 -0.03
CA LYS A 27 -28.45 -19.36 -0.55
C LYS A 27 -28.55 -19.39 -2.07
N VAL A 28 -27.44 -19.54 -2.76
CA VAL A 28 -27.38 -19.53 -4.24
C VAL A 28 -26.54 -20.68 -4.78
N LYS A 29 -26.60 -20.89 -6.10
CA LYS A 29 -25.75 -21.86 -6.79
C LYS A 29 -24.30 -21.39 -6.72
N CYS A 30 -23.40 -22.28 -6.33
CA CYS A 30 -21.99 -21.96 -6.17
C CYS A 30 -21.31 -21.77 -7.55
N PRO A 31 -20.72 -20.60 -7.87
CA PRO A 31 -20.12 -20.38 -9.18
C PRO A 31 -18.90 -21.28 -9.43
N TRP A 32 -18.23 -21.75 -8.38
CA TRP A 32 -17.03 -22.58 -8.50
C TRP A 32 -17.28 -24.05 -8.81
N CYS A 33 -18.36 -24.63 -8.29
CA CYS A 33 -18.52 -26.09 -8.32
C CYS A 33 -19.87 -26.57 -8.84
N HIS A 34 -20.83 -25.70 -9.11
CA HIS A 34 -22.21 -26.09 -9.45
C HIS A 34 -22.32 -27.10 -10.60
N ASP A 35 -21.59 -26.87 -11.69
CA ASP A 35 -21.68 -27.72 -12.89
C ASP A 35 -21.16 -29.14 -12.65
N GLN A 36 -20.30 -29.33 -11.65
CA GLN A 36 -19.74 -30.63 -11.28
C GLN A 36 -20.64 -31.41 -10.31
N ARG A 37 -21.79 -30.86 -9.93
CA ARG A 37 -22.65 -31.45 -8.90
C ARG A 37 -23.63 -32.44 -9.47
N ARG A 38 -23.85 -33.54 -8.74
CA ARG A 38 -24.94 -34.47 -9.02
C ARG A 38 -26.33 -33.82 -8.82
N ASN A 39 -26.48 -33.01 -7.77
CA ASN A 39 -27.73 -32.28 -7.52
C ASN A 39 -27.65 -30.83 -8.05
N GLN A 40 -28.26 -30.61 -9.22
CA GLN A 40 -28.31 -29.32 -9.92
C GLN A 40 -29.36 -28.34 -9.38
N SER A 41 -30.23 -28.74 -8.46
CA SER A 41 -31.15 -27.83 -7.78
C SER A 41 -30.57 -27.23 -6.50
N ASP A 42 -29.56 -27.88 -5.90
CA ASP A 42 -29.03 -27.45 -4.60
C ASP A 42 -28.21 -26.15 -4.66
N ARG A 43 -28.53 -25.25 -3.73
CA ARG A 43 -27.96 -23.92 -3.55
C ARG A 43 -26.92 -23.95 -2.44
N SER A 44 -25.77 -24.53 -2.75
CA SER A 44 -24.71 -24.81 -1.77
C SER A 44 -23.94 -23.59 -1.27
N LEU A 45 -24.03 -22.43 -1.91
CA LEU A 45 -23.34 -21.22 -1.49
C LEU A 45 -24.25 -20.37 -0.58
N SER A 46 -23.91 -20.24 0.70
CA SER A 46 -24.54 -19.29 1.61
C SER A 46 -23.78 -17.97 1.56
N VAL A 47 -24.48 -16.86 1.40
CA VAL A 47 -23.94 -15.50 1.33
C VAL A 47 -24.68 -14.64 2.35
N ASN A 48 -23.96 -14.01 3.29
CA ASN A 48 -24.51 -12.98 4.16
C ASN A 48 -24.57 -11.66 3.38
N VAL A 49 -25.78 -11.14 3.14
CA VAL A 49 -25.97 -9.96 2.27
C VAL A 49 -25.60 -8.64 2.93
N LYS A 50 -25.44 -8.61 4.27
CA LYS A 50 -25.05 -7.41 5.03
C LYS A 50 -23.54 -7.20 5.02
N ASN A 51 -22.77 -8.24 5.33
CA ASN A 51 -21.32 -8.15 5.48
C ASN A 51 -20.54 -8.82 4.33
N GLY A 52 -21.24 -9.47 3.39
CA GLY A 52 -20.65 -10.10 2.21
C GLY A 52 -19.90 -11.40 2.49
N GLN A 53 -19.91 -11.92 3.73
CA GLN A 53 -19.31 -13.21 4.05
C GLN A 53 -20.01 -14.32 3.27
N TYR A 54 -19.25 -15.26 2.73
CA TYR A 54 -19.82 -16.41 2.05
C TYR A 54 -19.11 -17.72 2.42
N LYS A 55 -19.86 -18.81 2.33
CA LYS A 55 -19.36 -20.19 2.48
C LYS A 55 -20.12 -21.12 1.55
N CYS A 56 -19.38 -21.88 0.74
CA CYS A 56 -19.94 -23.01 0.00
C CYS A 56 -19.87 -24.28 0.85
N HIS A 57 -21.02 -24.89 1.11
CA HIS A 57 -21.13 -26.13 1.87
C HIS A 57 -20.78 -27.39 1.05
N ASN A 58 -20.41 -27.24 -0.23
CA ASN A 58 -20.02 -28.34 -1.12
C ASN A 58 -18.50 -28.35 -1.38
N CYS A 59 -17.95 -27.27 -1.92
CA CYS A 59 -16.51 -27.19 -2.25
C CYS A 59 -15.65 -26.50 -1.18
N GLY A 60 -16.26 -26.03 -0.09
CA GLY A 60 -15.53 -25.39 1.02
C GLY A 60 -15.03 -23.97 0.78
N LYS A 61 -15.22 -23.38 -0.42
CA LYS A 61 -14.83 -21.99 -0.69
C LYS A 61 -15.51 -21.03 0.29
N THR A 62 -14.71 -20.14 0.89
CA THR A 62 -15.14 -19.11 1.83
C THR A 62 -14.49 -17.76 1.49
N GLY A 63 -15.06 -16.67 1.99
CA GLY A 63 -14.49 -15.34 1.81
C GLY A 63 -15.46 -14.23 2.17
N VAL A 64 -15.11 -13.00 1.78
CA VAL A 64 -15.92 -11.79 1.98
C VAL A 64 -15.98 -11.01 0.66
N ALA A 65 -17.18 -10.92 0.09
CA ALA A 65 -17.48 -10.26 -1.18
C ALA A 65 -17.71 -8.75 -1.03
N LEU A 66 -18.14 -8.29 0.16
CA LEU A 66 -18.12 -6.88 0.53
C LEU A 66 -16.78 -6.59 1.21
N LYS A 67 -15.74 -6.34 0.44
CA LYS A 67 -14.58 -5.63 1.00
C LYS A 67 -15.02 -4.18 1.21
N GLN A 68 -15.69 -3.90 2.33
CA GLN A 68 -15.76 -2.54 2.87
C GLN A 68 -14.34 -2.16 3.31
N ARG A 69 -13.50 -1.80 2.36
CA ARG A 69 -12.43 -0.87 2.66
C ARG A 69 -13.12 0.47 2.67
N GLU A 70 -13.53 0.94 3.84
CA GLU A 70 -13.70 2.37 4.03
C GLU A 70 -12.44 3.01 3.43
N ALA A 71 -12.63 3.86 2.43
CA ALA A 71 -11.51 4.56 1.83
C ALA A 71 -10.90 5.40 2.95
N LYS A 72 -9.79 4.94 3.52
CA LYS A 72 -9.08 5.70 4.55
C LYS A 72 -8.71 7.04 3.92
N THR A 73 -9.28 8.11 4.45
CA THR A 73 -8.91 9.46 4.04
C THR A 73 -7.61 9.82 4.72
N TYR A 74 -6.57 10.10 3.93
CA TYR A 74 -5.27 10.51 4.42
C TYR A 74 -5.04 11.99 4.14
N LYS A 75 -4.39 12.68 5.09
CA LYS A 75 -3.92 14.05 4.87
C LYS A 75 -2.68 14.01 3.99
N ARG A 76 -2.70 14.67 2.83
CA ARG A 76 -1.49 14.80 2.02
C ARG A 76 -0.53 15.83 2.62
N PRO A 77 0.79 15.60 2.55
CA PRO A 77 1.75 16.64 2.85
C PRO A 77 1.53 17.85 1.95
N VAL A 78 1.70 19.04 2.50
CA VAL A 78 1.57 20.30 1.76
C VAL A 78 2.87 20.62 1.02
N ASN A 79 4.00 20.35 1.68
CA ASN A 79 5.32 20.70 1.20
C ASN A 79 6.01 19.47 0.62
N LEU A 80 6.48 19.60 -0.62
CA LEU A 80 7.47 18.70 -1.20
C LEU A 80 8.85 19.34 -1.02
N TYR A 81 9.72 18.72 -0.24
CA TYR A 81 11.08 19.24 -0.02
C TYR A 81 11.99 18.70 -1.11
N GLY A 82 12.38 19.52 -2.07
CA GLY A 82 13.31 19.14 -3.15
C GLY A 82 14.69 19.78 -3.05
N GLU A 83 14.77 20.97 -2.44
CA GLU A 83 16.05 21.69 -2.28
C GLU A 83 16.77 21.27 -1.00
N MET A 84 18.08 21.05 -1.12
CA MET A 84 18.95 20.71 0.01
C MET A 84 19.80 21.91 0.43
N SER A 85 19.80 22.22 1.73
CA SER A 85 20.69 23.22 2.32
C SER A 85 22.13 22.71 2.33
N LYS A 86 23.11 23.62 2.41
CA LYS A 86 24.54 23.26 2.43
C LYS A 86 24.85 22.28 3.55
N GLU A 87 24.25 22.48 4.72
CA GLU A 87 24.41 21.65 5.91
C GLU A 87 23.84 20.24 5.68
N ALA A 88 22.69 20.13 5.00
CA ALA A 88 22.08 18.86 4.69
C ALA A 88 22.85 18.08 3.62
N VAL A 89 23.34 18.77 2.58
CA VAL A 89 24.23 18.16 1.57
C VAL A 89 25.51 17.68 2.23
N GLU A 90 26.16 18.52 3.03
CA GLU A 90 27.39 18.15 3.73
C GLU A 90 27.19 16.94 4.65
N TYR A 91 26.08 16.91 5.40
CA TYR A 91 25.73 15.76 6.22
C TYR A 91 25.52 14.49 5.39
N CYS A 92 24.70 14.53 4.34
CA CYS A 92 24.43 13.34 3.53
C CYS A 92 25.67 12.85 2.76
N VAL A 93 26.44 13.75 2.17
CA VAL A 93 27.59 13.40 1.33
C VAL A 93 28.80 13.03 2.17
N LYS A 94 29.17 13.84 3.17
CA LYS A 94 30.42 13.63 3.93
C LYS A 94 30.26 12.68 5.11
N VAL A 95 29.09 12.69 5.78
CA VAL A 95 28.86 11.86 6.98
C VAL A 95 28.15 10.55 6.64
N ARG A 96 27.15 10.60 5.74
CA ARG A 96 26.40 9.40 5.33
C ARG A 96 26.98 8.74 4.07
N CYS A 97 27.99 9.34 3.45
CA CYS A 97 28.67 8.82 2.26
C CYS A 97 27.72 8.55 1.09
N LEU A 98 26.67 9.37 0.94
CA LEU A 98 25.69 9.23 -0.14
C LEU A 98 26.06 10.15 -1.31
N PRO A 99 26.16 9.64 -2.55
CA PRO A 99 26.36 10.47 -3.73
C PRO A 99 25.21 11.46 -3.93
N GLU A 100 25.51 12.69 -4.35
CA GLU A 100 24.48 13.71 -4.63
C GLU A 100 23.46 13.24 -5.67
N THR A 101 23.90 12.45 -6.66
CA THR A 101 23.02 11.85 -7.67
C THR A 101 21.98 10.90 -7.06
N VAL A 102 22.35 10.16 -6.01
CA VAL A 102 21.42 9.27 -5.28
C VAL A 102 20.42 10.10 -4.48
N LEU A 103 20.87 11.22 -3.87
CA LEU A 103 19.97 12.14 -3.16
C LEU A 103 18.95 12.77 -4.12
N ALA A 104 19.40 13.25 -5.28
CA ALA A 104 18.56 13.88 -6.30
C ALA A 104 17.56 12.89 -6.92
N ASN A 105 18.03 11.71 -7.33
CA ASN A 105 17.18 10.69 -7.97
C ASN A 105 16.11 10.13 -7.03
N ASN A 106 16.31 10.23 -5.72
CA ASN A 106 15.37 9.76 -4.70
C ASN A 106 14.59 10.88 -4.02
N PHE A 107 14.59 12.08 -4.59
CA PHE A 107 13.85 13.23 -4.09
C PHE A 107 14.13 13.53 -2.61
N ILE A 108 15.40 13.43 -2.20
CA ILE A 108 15.81 13.84 -0.86
C ILE A 108 15.86 15.37 -0.81
N GLY A 109 15.16 15.93 0.15
CA GLY A 109 15.17 17.37 0.42
C GLY A 109 15.72 17.71 1.80
N SER A 110 15.61 18.97 2.15
CA SER A 110 15.94 19.44 3.49
C SER A 110 15.05 20.61 3.92
N GLY A 111 15.14 20.99 5.17
CA GLY A 111 14.60 22.25 5.66
C GLY A 111 15.16 22.64 7.01
N PHE A 112 14.65 23.74 7.55
CA PHE A 112 15.02 24.25 8.86
C PHE A 112 13.79 24.43 9.73
N SER A 113 13.90 24.02 10.99
CA SER A 113 12.90 24.27 12.02
C SER A 113 13.53 25.13 13.12
N PRO A 114 12.94 26.26 13.52
CA PRO A 114 13.49 27.11 14.58
C PRO A 114 13.74 26.37 15.90
N THR A 115 12.97 25.32 16.20
CA THR A 115 13.09 24.56 17.45
C THR A 115 13.92 23.28 17.31
N ARG A 116 14.09 22.76 16.08
CA ARG A 116 14.73 21.46 15.82
C ARG A 116 15.97 21.52 14.94
N GLY A 117 16.30 22.69 14.41
CA GLY A 117 17.45 22.91 13.53
C GLY A 117 17.23 22.38 12.11
N HIS A 118 18.34 22.15 11.41
CA HIS A 118 18.33 21.59 10.06
C HIS A 118 17.90 20.12 10.05
N PHE A 119 17.14 19.74 9.03
CA PHE A 119 16.68 18.37 8.84
C PHE A 119 16.81 17.91 7.38
N VAL A 120 16.96 16.60 7.21
CA VAL A 120 16.81 15.89 5.93
C VAL A 120 15.35 15.42 5.81
N ALA A 121 14.77 15.56 4.62
CA ALA A 121 13.41 15.16 4.31
C ALA A 121 13.40 14.02 3.29
N PHE A 122 12.81 12.89 3.68
CA PHE A 122 12.55 11.73 2.84
C PHE A 122 11.11 11.79 2.33
N ASN A 123 10.93 12.04 1.04
CA ASN A 123 9.60 12.12 0.44
C ASN A 123 9.14 10.72 -0.02
N TYR A 124 7.93 10.34 0.38
CA TYR A 124 7.35 9.02 0.10
C TYR A 124 6.33 9.14 -1.03
N PHE A 125 6.45 8.22 -1.98
CA PHE A 125 5.59 8.17 -3.15
C PHE A 125 4.82 6.86 -3.18
N LEU A 126 3.55 6.96 -3.56
CA LEU A 126 2.70 5.82 -3.86
C LEU A 126 1.91 6.11 -5.13
N ASN A 127 2.10 5.28 -6.15
CA ASN A 127 1.60 5.54 -7.50
C ASN A 127 2.07 6.89 -8.06
N PHE A 128 3.35 7.20 -7.86
CA PHE A 128 4.01 8.45 -8.28
C PHE A 128 3.38 9.72 -7.68
N LYS A 129 2.62 9.57 -6.60
CA LYS A 129 2.03 10.69 -5.86
C LYS A 129 2.74 10.82 -4.53
N HIS A 130 3.14 12.03 -4.17
CA HIS A 130 3.69 12.33 -2.86
C HIS A 130 2.60 12.14 -1.81
N VAL A 131 2.82 11.21 -0.87
CA VAL A 131 1.81 10.80 0.12
C VAL A 131 2.27 10.98 1.55
N ASN A 132 3.57 11.11 1.81
CA ASN A 132 4.13 11.33 3.14
C ASN A 132 5.53 11.95 3.06
N THR A 133 5.98 12.55 4.16
CA THR A 133 7.37 12.97 4.33
C THR A 133 7.83 12.55 5.72
N LYS A 134 9.01 11.94 5.78
CA LYS A 134 9.71 11.66 7.04
C LYS A 134 10.90 12.60 7.15
N TYR A 135 11.08 13.16 8.33
CA TYR A 135 12.13 14.11 8.66
C TYR A 135 13.15 13.45 9.57
N ARG A 136 14.41 13.77 9.34
CA ARG A 136 15.53 13.44 10.23
C ARG A 136 16.25 14.73 10.61
N GLY A 137 16.17 15.12 11.88
CA GLY A 137 17.02 16.19 12.41
C GLY A 137 18.50 15.80 12.33
N ILE A 138 19.34 16.69 11.81
CA ILE A 138 20.78 16.42 11.60
C ILE A 138 21.51 16.33 12.94
N GLU A 139 21.35 17.34 13.80
CA GLU A 139 22.00 17.41 15.11
C GLU A 139 21.32 16.49 16.13
N LYS A 140 20.02 16.70 16.33
CA LYS A 140 19.25 16.03 17.39
C LYS A 140 18.93 14.57 17.08
N LYS A 141 19.18 14.10 15.86
CA LYS A 141 18.94 12.71 15.46
C LYS A 141 17.50 12.27 15.82
N ALA A 142 16.53 13.15 15.63
CA ALA A 142 15.12 12.86 15.84
C ALA A 142 14.46 12.49 14.50
N PHE A 143 13.64 11.44 14.49
CA PHE A 143 12.79 11.10 13.35
C PHE A 143 11.35 11.52 13.63
N GLN A 144 10.70 12.13 12.65
CA GLN A 144 9.26 12.41 12.68
C GLN A 144 8.67 12.18 11.29
N MET A 145 7.44 11.69 11.21
CA MET A 145 6.70 11.56 9.96
C MET A 145 5.45 12.45 9.99
N GLU A 146 4.92 12.76 8.82
CA GLU A 146 3.79 13.66 8.74
C GLU A 146 2.49 13.06 9.27
N ALA A 147 1.86 13.78 10.21
CA ALA A 147 0.74 13.26 10.98
C ALA A 147 -0.52 13.12 10.10
N GLY A 148 -1.14 11.94 10.16
CA GLY A 148 -2.34 11.62 9.38
C GLY A 148 -2.08 11.35 7.89
N ALA A 149 -0.81 11.36 7.46
CA ALA A 149 -0.42 11.03 6.10
C ALA A 149 -0.43 9.52 5.85
N GLN A 150 -0.53 9.14 4.57
CA GLN A 150 -0.59 7.73 4.21
C GLN A 150 0.76 7.05 4.43
N LEU A 151 0.75 5.89 5.08
CA LEU A 151 1.95 5.08 5.22
C LEU A 151 2.16 4.23 3.97
N CYS A 152 3.40 4.20 3.47
CA CYS A 152 3.87 3.29 2.44
C CYS A 152 5.35 2.97 2.66
N LEU A 153 5.86 1.97 1.94
CA LEU A 153 7.29 1.70 1.90
C LEU A 153 8.01 2.85 1.21
N TYR A 154 9.18 3.21 1.74
CA TYR A 154 10.09 4.12 1.04
C TYR A 154 10.51 3.49 -0.29
N ASN A 155 10.53 4.27 -1.37
CA ASN A 155 10.70 3.78 -2.74
C ASN A 155 9.75 2.62 -3.16
N GLY A 156 8.60 2.43 -2.48
CA GLY A 156 7.75 1.26 -2.67
C GLY A 156 7.13 1.10 -4.08
N ASP A 157 7.11 2.17 -4.88
CA ASP A 157 6.70 2.09 -6.29
C ASP A 157 7.67 1.25 -7.15
N CYS A 158 8.91 1.04 -6.69
CA CYS A 158 9.91 0.21 -7.35
C CYS A 158 9.43 -1.25 -7.53
N LEU A 159 8.56 -1.73 -6.62
CA LEU A 159 7.95 -3.07 -6.66
C LEU A 159 7.13 -3.34 -7.93
N LYS A 160 6.67 -2.29 -8.62
CA LYS A 160 5.91 -2.44 -9.87
C LYS A 160 6.80 -2.78 -11.06
N THR A 161 8.09 -2.47 -10.95
CA THR A 161 9.08 -2.59 -12.03
C THR A 161 10.23 -3.53 -11.69
N ALA A 162 10.38 -3.90 -10.42
CA ALA A 162 11.38 -4.86 -9.96
C ALA A 162 11.17 -6.21 -10.64
N LYS A 163 12.27 -6.81 -11.09
CA LYS A 163 12.25 -8.09 -11.82
C LYS A 163 12.75 -9.23 -10.94
N ASP A 164 14.04 -9.23 -10.63
CA ASP A 164 14.73 -10.39 -10.07
C ASP A 164 14.87 -10.31 -8.54
N TYR A 165 14.97 -9.10 -8.00
CA TYR A 165 15.14 -8.88 -6.57
C TYR A 165 14.54 -7.55 -6.12
N VAL A 166 14.30 -7.49 -4.81
CA VAL A 166 13.97 -6.27 -4.05
C VAL A 166 14.78 -6.34 -2.77
N VAL A 167 15.40 -5.22 -2.37
CA VAL A 167 16.06 -5.09 -1.08
C VAL A 167 15.09 -4.41 -0.12
N ILE A 168 14.89 -4.98 1.06
CA ILE A 168 14.07 -4.37 2.11
C ILE A 168 15.00 -4.02 3.27
N THR A 169 15.00 -2.75 3.67
CA THR A 169 15.84 -2.23 4.74
C THR A 169 15.01 -1.74 5.93
N GLU A 170 15.67 -1.51 7.08
CA GLU A 170 15.02 -0.93 8.25
C GLU A 170 14.67 0.54 8.04
N GLY A 171 15.55 1.30 7.36
CA GLY A 171 15.41 2.73 7.20
C GLY A 171 15.84 3.29 5.85
N GLU A 172 15.57 4.58 5.68
CA GLU A 172 15.70 5.28 4.40
C GLU A 172 17.17 5.46 3.99
N PHE A 173 18.07 5.68 4.97
CA PHE A 173 19.49 5.77 4.68
C PHE A 173 20.11 4.45 4.19
N ASP A 174 19.63 3.32 4.71
CA ASP A 174 20.12 2.00 4.28
C ASP A 174 19.63 1.71 2.85
N ALA A 175 18.38 2.06 2.53
CA ALA A 175 17.86 1.97 1.17
C ALA A 175 18.70 2.83 0.20
N LEU A 176 18.98 4.10 0.57
CA LEU A 176 19.85 4.98 -0.22
C LEU A 176 21.27 4.42 -0.38
N SER A 177 21.80 3.74 0.64
CA SER A 177 23.13 3.12 0.58
C SER A 177 23.16 1.96 -0.43
N TRP A 178 22.11 1.13 -0.47
CA TRP A 178 21.97 0.08 -1.48
C TRP A 178 21.81 0.65 -2.88
N MET A 179 21.03 1.73 -3.04
CA MET A 179 20.91 2.44 -4.32
C MET A 179 22.24 3.01 -4.78
N ALA A 180 23.04 3.56 -3.86
CA ALA A 180 24.40 4.03 -4.16
C ALA A 180 25.33 2.88 -4.59
N ALA A 181 25.12 1.67 -4.09
CA ALA A 181 25.81 0.46 -4.51
C ALA A 181 25.27 -0.16 -5.81
N GLY A 182 24.29 0.48 -6.47
CA GLY A 182 23.71 0.01 -7.74
C GLY A 182 22.45 -0.84 -7.59
N PHE A 183 21.99 -1.10 -6.37
CA PHE A 183 20.76 -1.86 -6.10
C PHE A 183 19.56 -0.91 -6.02
N VAL A 184 19.06 -0.50 -7.18
CA VAL A 184 18.03 0.56 -7.31
C VAL A 184 16.62 0.17 -6.83
N TYR A 185 16.37 -1.11 -6.58
CA TYR A 185 15.11 -1.64 -6.05
C TYR A 185 15.17 -1.86 -4.52
N ALA A 186 15.81 -0.93 -3.81
CA ALA A 186 15.88 -0.88 -2.35
C ALA A 186 14.87 0.09 -1.74
#